data_AF-A0A2P2BSD4-F1
#
_entry.id   AF-A0A2P2BSD4-F1
#
_cell.length_a   1.000
_cell.length_b   1.000
_cell.length_c   1.000
_cell.angle_alpha   90.00
_cell.angle_beta   90.00
_cell.angle_gamma   90.00
#
_symmetry.space_group_name_H-M   'P 1'
#
loop_
_entity.id
_entity.type
_entity.pdbx_description
1 polymer ?
#
loop_
_entity_poly.entity_id
_entity_poly.type
_entity_poly.pdbx_seq_one_letter_code
_entity_poly.pdbx_strand_id
1 'polypeptide(L)'
;MEEIYRLIEEKIKNSGYQRSVSGEEIYEEICDEIEDKDNGSYIFMSKKEDDVLFEYKIDVMDENFNLSYLDINSPEGKFHIDFDAE
;
A
#
# COMPACT_ATOMS: atom_id res chain seq x y z
N MET A 1 14.47 -6.12 3.30
CA MET A 1 13.67 -6.41 2.09
C MET A 1 12.45 -7.26 2.45
N GLU A 2 12.60 -8.50 2.94
CA GLU A 2 11.43 -9.33 3.31
C GLU A 2 10.54 -8.78 4.45
N GLU A 3 11.09 -7.96 5.34
CA GLU A 3 10.33 -7.47 6.51
C GLU A 3 9.21 -6.50 6.12
N ILE A 4 9.44 -5.62 5.13
CA ILE A 4 8.42 -4.67 4.66
C ILE A 4 7.27 -5.42 3.97
N TYR A 5 7.59 -6.46 3.19
CA TYR A 5 6.57 -7.23 2.47
C TYR A 5 5.64 -7.93 3.46
N ARG A 6 6.23 -8.60 4.47
CA ARG A 6 5.45 -9.24 5.54
C ARG A 6 4.63 -8.25 6.34
N LEU A 7 5.19 -7.07 6.66
CA LEU A 7 4.45 -6.03 7.37
C LEU A 7 3.22 -5.55 6.58
N ILE A 8 3.36 -5.34 5.27
CA ILE A 8 2.23 -4.99 4.39
C ILE A 8 1.18 -6.10 4.40
N GLU A 9 1.58 -7.35 4.18
CA GLU A 9 0.67 -8.50 4.19
C GLU A 9 -0.05 -8.66 5.53
N GLU A 10 0.67 -8.55 6.64
CA GLU A 10 0.11 -8.68 7.99
C GLU A 10 -0.82 -7.53 8.33
N LYS A 11 -0.47 -6.27 8.03
CA LYS A 11 -1.34 -5.11 8.27
C LYS A 11 -2.62 -5.20 7.43
N ILE A 12 -2.54 -5.60 6.16
CA ILE A 12 -3.72 -5.83 5.31
C ILE A 12 -4.58 -6.97 5.87
N LYS A 13 -3.97 -8.08 6.26
CA LYS A 13 -4.71 -9.21 6.85
C LYS A 13 -5.38 -8.84 8.18
N ASN A 14 -4.71 -8.05 9.02
CA ASN A 14 -5.24 -7.56 10.29
C ASN A 14 -6.40 -6.56 10.10
N SER A 15 -6.46 -5.86 8.97
CA SER A 15 -7.59 -4.97 8.65
C SER A 15 -8.92 -5.71 8.48
N GLY A 16 -8.87 -7.03 8.25
CA GLY A 16 -10.03 -7.88 7.96
C GLY A 16 -10.20 -8.18 6.47
N TYR A 17 -9.31 -7.70 5.62
CA TYR A 17 -9.29 -8.05 4.19
C TYR A 17 -8.92 -9.53 4.00
N GLN A 18 -9.84 -10.32 3.43
CA GLN A 18 -9.70 -11.78 3.34
C GLN A 18 -9.03 -12.27 2.05
N ARG A 19 -8.82 -11.41 1.05
CA ARG A 19 -8.18 -11.84 -0.20
C ARG A 19 -6.67 -11.92 -0.05
N SER A 20 -6.08 -12.82 -0.83
CA SER A 20 -4.63 -12.93 -0.94
C SER A 20 -4.04 -11.65 -1.52
N VAL A 21 -3.05 -11.08 -0.83
CA VAL A 21 -2.25 -9.95 -1.30
C VAL A 21 -0.78 -10.35 -1.20
N SER A 22 0.02 -9.98 -2.19
CA SER A 22 1.47 -10.09 -2.12
C SER A 22 2.05 -8.77 -1.67
N GLY A 23 2.69 -8.73 -0.50
CA GLY A 23 3.38 -7.53 -0.02
C GLY A 23 4.55 -7.13 -0.92
N GLU A 24 5.20 -8.12 -1.54
CA GLU A 24 6.24 -7.92 -2.56
C GLU A 24 5.69 -7.16 -3.78
N GLU A 25 4.62 -7.66 -4.42
CA GLU A 25 4.04 -7.00 -5.60
C GLU A 25 3.54 -5.58 -5.29
N ILE A 26 2.96 -5.35 -4.10
CA ILE A 26 2.55 -4.00 -3.68
C ILE A 26 3.77 -3.11 -3.52
N TYR A 27 4.83 -3.60 -2.88
CA TYR A 27 6.05 -2.83 -2.68
C TYR A 27 6.73 -2.49 -4.02
N GLU A 28 6.84 -3.47 -4.92
CA GLU A 28 7.43 -3.27 -6.24
C GLU A 28 6.62 -2.27 -7.07
N GLU A 29 5.28 -2.35 -7.03
CA GLU A 29 4.39 -1.38 -7.69
C GLU A 29 4.58 0.03 -7.13
N ILE A 30 4.69 0.18 -5.81
CA ILE A 30 4.99 1.46 -5.18
C ILE A 30 6.36 1.97 -5.63
N CYS A 31 7.37 1.10 -5.64
CA CYS A 31 8.74 1.46 -6.00
C CYS A 31 8.83 1.96 -7.46
N ASP A 32 8.16 1.28 -8.39
CA ASP A 32 8.09 1.67 -9.81
C ASP A 32 7.39 3.03 -9.97
N GLU A 33 6.30 3.27 -9.22
CA GLU A 33 5.56 4.53 -9.27
C GLU A 33 6.32 5.74 -8.71
N ILE A 34 7.20 5.51 -7.72
CA ILE A 34 7.97 6.59 -7.06
C ILE A 34 9.38 6.78 -7.62
N GLU A 35 9.90 5.87 -8.45
CA GLU A 35 11.28 5.91 -8.98
C GLU A 35 11.59 7.24 -9.71
N ASP A 36 10.59 7.79 -10.41
CA ASP A 36 10.68 9.06 -11.15
C ASP A 36 10.01 10.26 -10.41
N LYS A 37 9.73 10.15 -9.11
CA LYS A 37 9.08 11.22 -8.33
C LYS A 37 10.07 12.02 -7.48
N ASP A 38 9.88 13.34 -7.45
CA ASP A 38 10.54 14.21 -6.48
C ASP A 38 10.07 13.90 -5.04
N ASN A 39 10.78 14.46 -4.07
CA ASN A 39 10.41 14.37 -2.67
C ASN A 39 9.04 15.05 -2.38
N GLY A 40 8.15 14.32 -1.74
CA GLY A 40 6.81 14.81 -1.42
C GLY A 40 5.80 13.71 -1.11
N SER A 41 4.58 14.13 -0.78
CA SER A 41 3.49 13.24 -0.42
C SER A 41 2.58 12.94 -1.61
N TYR A 42 2.58 11.69 -2.08
CA TYR A 42 1.80 11.22 -3.22
C TYR A 42 0.66 10.30 -2.77
N ILE A 43 -0.41 10.28 -3.55
CA ILE A 43 -1.51 9.33 -3.40
C ILE A 43 -1.61 8.57 -4.72
N PHE A 44 -1.46 7.24 -4.64
CA PHE A 44 -1.59 6.35 -5.79
C PHE A 44 -2.83 5.47 -5.65
N MET A 45 -3.53 5.23 -6.75
CA MET A 45 -4.70 4.36 -6.79
C MET A 45 -4.45 3.21 -7.76
N SER A 46 -4.37 1.99 -7.23
CA SER A 46 -4.19 0.77 -8.02
C SER A 46 -5.49 -0.01 -8.06
N LYS A 47 -5.99 -0.29 -9.27
CA LYS A 47 -7.13 -1.18 -9.49
C LYS A 47 -6.61 -2.61 -9.60
N LYS A 48 -6.72 -3.41 -8.54
CA LYS A 48 -6.22 -4.81 -8.52
C LYS A 48 -7.17 -5.78 -9.22
N GLU A 49 -8.47 -5.66 -8.96
CA GLU A 49 -9.53 -6.47 -9.59
C GLU A 49 -10.66 -5.54 -10.07
N ASP A 50 -11.62 -6.07 -10.84
CA ASP A 50 -12.69 -5.25 -11.44
C ASP A 50 -13.49 -4.40 -10.44
N ASP A 51 -13.61 -4.89 -9.20
CA ASP A 51 -14.32 -4.25 -8.08
C ASP A 51 -13.41 -3.88 -6.89
N VAL A 52 -12.08 -4.01 -7.03
CA VAL A 52 -11.15 -3.72 -5.92
C VAL A 52 -10.16 -2.62 -6.25
N LEU A 53 -10.19 -1.56 -5.44
CA LEU A 53 -9.35 -0.38 -5.56
C LEU A 53 -8.50 -0.20 -4.30
N PHE A 54 -7.20 -0.13 -4.47
CA PHE A 54 -6.22 0.15 -3.43
C PHE A 54 -5.77 1.59 -3.57
N GLU A 55 -5.91 2.39 -2.52
CA GLU A 55 -5.40 3.75 -2.45
C GLU A 55 -4.25 3.80 -1.45
N TYR A 56 -3.05 4.13 -1.92
CA TYR A 56 -1.84 4.22 -1.12
C TYR A 56 -1.45 5.68 -0.91
N LYS A 57 -1.20 6.07 0.33
CA LYS A 57 -0.55 7.34 0.66
C LYS A 57 0.92 7.08 0.92
N ILE A 58 1.78 7.63 0.08
CA ILE A 58 3.23 7.44 0.17
C ILE A 58 3.91 8.79 0.27
N ASP A 59 4.86 8.90 1.19
CA ASP A 59 5.73 10.05 1.34
C ASP A 59 7.12 9.67 0.80
N VAL A 60 7.44 10.21 -0.37
CA VAL A 60 8.72 10.00 -1.06
C VAL A 60 9.76 10.95 -0.50
N MET A 61 10.92 10.42 -0.15
CA MET A 61 12.07 11.11 0.39
C MET A 61 13.30 10.70 -0.44
N ASP A 62 14.33 11.57 -0.53
CA ASP A 62 15.55 11.41 -1.36
C ASP A 62 15.85 10.01 -1.95
N GLU A 63 16.02 8.98 -1.11
CA GLU A 63 16.30 7.59 -1.53
C GLU A 63 15.37 6.57 -0.83
N ASN A 64 14.30 7.01 -0.18
CA ASN A 64 13.41 6.17 0.61
C ASN A 64 11.96 6.62 0.49
N PHE A 65 11.03 5.75 0.86
CA PHE A 65 9.64 6.13 0.96
C PHE A 65 9.05 5.68 2.30
N ASN A 66 8.02 6.38 2.72
CA ASN A 66 7.18 6.00 3.83
C ASN A 66 5.78 5.71 3.32
N LEU A 67 5.30 4.47 3.48
CA LEU A 67 3.90 4.15 3.25
C LEU A 67 3.12 4.60 4.48
N SER A 68 2.30 5.64 4.35
CA SER A 68 1.58 6.26 5.46
C SER A 68 0.26 5.54 5.76
N TYR A 69 -0.59 5.33 4.76
CA TYR A 69 -1.80 4.51 4.88
C TYR A 69 -2.16 3.82 3.57
N LEU A 70 -2.97 2.76 3.67
CA LEU A 70 -3.60 2.05 2.57
C LEU A 70 -5.10 1.94 2.81
N ASP A 71 -5.89 2.43 1.88
CA ASP A 71 -7.33 2.24 1.82
C ASP A 71 -7.70 1.23 0.75
N ILE A 72 -8.28 0.11 1.15
CA ILE A 72 -8.78 -0.93 0.24
C ILE A 72 -10.30 -0.76 0.14
N ASN A 73 -10.77 -0.33 -1.03
CA ASN A 73 -12.19 -0.34 -1.38
C ASN A 73 -12.47 -1.63 -2.15
N SER A 74 -13.19 -2.55 -1.53
CA SER A 74 -13.64 -3.78 -2.16
C SER A 74 -15.18 -3.89 -2.07
N PRO A 75 -15.83 -4.80 -2.81
CA PRO A 75 -17.28 -4.97 -2.69
C PRO A 75 -17.68 -5.55 -1.32
N GLU A 76 -16.73 -6.09 -0.56
CA GLU A 76 -16.92 -6.63 0.78
C GLU A 76 -16.92 -5.53 1.86
N GLY A 77 -16.31 -4.37 1.55
CA GLY A 77 -16.24 -3.24 2.46
C GLY A 77 -15.05 -2.32 2.15
N LYS A 78 -14.90 -1.30 3.00
CA LYS A 78 -13.73 -0.42 3.00
C LYS A 78 -12.83 -0.79 4.17
N PHE A 79 -11.57 -1.05 3.88
CA PHE A 79 -10.55 -1.40 4.87
C PHE A 79 -9.51 -0.30 4.88
N HIS A 80 -9.40 0.40 6.01
CA HIS A 80 -8.38 1.42 6.20
C HIS A 80 -7.25 0.84 7.03
N ILE A 81 -6.03 0.92 6.50
CA ILE A 81 -4.82 0.39 7.11
C ILE A 81 -3.86 1.55 7.34
N ASP A 82 -3.63 1.86 8.61
CA ASP A 82 -2.67 2.88 9.01
C ASP A 82 -1.32 2.22 9.32
N PHE A 83 -0.30 2.65 8.56
CA PHE A 83 1.08 2.17 8.68
C PHE A 83 1.92 3.05 9.62
N ASP A 84 1.49 4.28 9.88
CA ASP A 84 2.12 5.20 10.84
C ASP A 84 1.67 4.92 12.29
N ALA A 85 0.49 4.31 12.46
CA ALA A 85 -0.05 3.91 13.75
C ALA A 85 0.78 2.79 14.41
N GLU A 86 1.32 3.14 15.59
CA GLU A 86 2.18 2.36 16.49
C GLU A 86 1.54 1.06 17.02
#